data_AF-A0A2M6V1P7-F1
#
_entry.id   AF-A0A2M6V1P7-F1
#
_cell.length_a   1.000
_cell.length_b   1.000
_cell.length_c   1.000
_cell.angle_alpha   90.00
_cell.angle_beta   90.00
_cell.angle_gamma   90.00
#
_symmetry.space_group_name_H-M   'P 1'
#
loop_
_entity.id
_entity.type
_entity.pdbx_description
1 polymer ?
#
loop_
_entity_poly.entity_id
_entity_poly.type
_entity_poly.pdbx_seq_one_letter_code
_entity_poly.pdbx_strand_id
1 'polypeptide(L)'
;MRTSEAIRQAIAAKPDGAVFSAADLRLAGTRAAIDQALLRMMQAGVIVRVARGLYALAGQSVEAQTVARAVAQKTGERVGLAPNAEPHDELVVPTSGVSRTVKAGGHTLQFRRMSQRKVQLASSPKGRVLLTLWNRGVAELTTTEIKQATVDWPQGDIDSFAGLIPAWLYVAIQQSNAPRKSVKLGLSGAYDWSNPNMRDDVLIGKVLEKHKFEDVARLCFFYGVPKVKRVFKRCEFGQMTRACVTRMLGNISKGLSAIQAGNAGDRPRLKSDFLKSSPKLEIVKGGFDVLGLDGLLAMKSIVVYDRVRSRDIFDLMILTRDHGYTLKDIFAAIDAYQPIRHKDPEHFKCVVTGLIPVDENDEGFASIRLNVKMDEIYTHFKKLVNDYEVKVAQELWAGGV
;
A
#
# COMPACT_ATOMS: atom_id res chain seq x y z
N MET A 1 43.40 -51.67 2.51
CA MET A 1 42.04 -51.57 3.10
C MET A 1 41.07 -52.29 2.18
N ARG A 2 40.29 -53.28 2.66
CA ARG A 2 39.33 -53.97 1.79
C ARG A 2 38.21 -52.99 1.43
N THR A 3 37.85 -52.88 0.14
CA THR A 3 36.80 -51.98 -0.37
C THR A 3 35.50 -52.06 0.45
N SER A 4 35.15 -53.24 0.95
CA SER A 4 33.97 -53.48 1.78
C SER A 4 34.02 -52.82 3.16
N GLU A 5 35.19 -52.76 3.80
CA GLU A 5 35.39 -52.09 5.09
C GLU A 5 35.33 -50.58 4.92
N ALA A 6 35.97 -50.05 3.87
CA ALA A 6 35.91 -48.62 3.54
C ALA A 6 34.47 -48.18 3.22
N ILE A 7 33.69 -49.00 2.51
CA ILE A 7 32.26 -48.73 2.25
C ILE A 7 31.45 -48.73 3.54
N ARG A 8 31.66 -49.71 4.44
CA ARG A 8 30.97 -49.75 5.75
C ARG A 8 31.30 -48.54 6.60
N GLN A 9 32.57 -48.13 6.65
CA GLN A 9 33.00 -46.96 7.39
C GLN A 9 32.42 -45.67 6.81
N ALA A 10 32.37 -45.55 5.48
CA ALA A 10 31.75 -44.41 4.81
C ALA A 10 30.23 -44.33 5.02
N ILE A 11 29.54 -45.47 5.13
CA ILE A 11 28.11 -45.52 5.46
C ILE A 11 27.89 -45.19 6.95
N ALA A 12 28.69 -45.76 7.84
CA ALA A 12 28.59 -45.53 9.29
C ALA A 12 28.90 -44.07 9.70
N ALA A 13 29.70 -43.36 8.89
CA ALA A 13 29.97 -41.94 9.10
C ALA A 13 28.82 -41.02 8.68
N LYS A 14 27.77 -41.54 8.02
CA LYS A 14 26.59 -40.74 7.65
C LYS A 14 25.61 -40.67 8.82
N PRO A 15 24.85 -39.56 8.93
CA PRO A 15 23.81 -39.45 9.95
C PRO A 15 22.71 -40.50 9.74
N ASP A 16 22.02 -40.83 10.82
CA ASP A 16 20.89 -41.75 10.78
C ASP A 16 19.79 -41.25 9.82
N GLY A 17 19.20 -42.17 9.04
CA GLY A 17 18.21 -41.85 8.02
C GLY A 17 18.80 -41.25 6.73
N ALA A 18 20.13 -41.21 6.58
CA ALA A 18 20.76 -40.69 5.37
C ALA A 18 20.51 -41.58 4.15
N VAL A 19 20.24 -40.93 3.02
CA VAL A 19 20.20 -41.56 1.69
C VAL A 19 21.53 -41.34 0.99
N PHE A 20 22.06 -42.39 0.37
CA PHE A 20 23.31 -42.32 -0.36
C PHE A 20 23.26 -43.06 -1.70
N SER A 21 24.18 -42.70 -2.59
CA SER A 21 24.36 -43.28 -3.91
C SER A 21 25.73 -43.97 -4.02
N ALA A 22 25.87 -44.85 -5.02
CA ALA A 22 27.18 -45.40 -5.35
C ALA A 22 28.19 -44.33 -5.83
N ALA A 23 27.74 -43.12 -6.19
CA ALA A 23 28.65 -42.02 -6.50
C ALA A 23 29.29 -41.42 -5.23
N ASP A 24 28.59 -41.48 -4.10
CA ASP A 24 29.08 -40.97 -2.81
C ASP A 24 30.20 -41.84 -2.25
N LEU A 25 30.29 -43.09 -2.72
CA LEU A 25 31.25 -44.10 -2.29
C LEU A 25 32.46 -44.20 -3.23
N ARG A 26 32.62 -43.27 -4.19
CA ARG A 26 33.71 -43.30 -5.19
C ARG A 26 35.11 -43.39 -4.58
N LEU A 27 35.32 -42.80 -3.41
CA LEU A 27 36.60 -42.84 -2.70
C LEU A 27 36.92 -44.22 -2.11
N ALA A 28 35.94 -45.11 -1.96
CA ALA A 28 36.12 -46.42 -1.37
C ALA A 28 36.60 -47.49 -2.37
N GLY A 29 36.49 -47.25 -3.69
CA GLY A 29 36.97 -48.19 -4.70
C GLY A 29 36.42 -47.98 -6.11
N THR A 30 36.67 -48.95 -6.99
CA THR A 30 36.18 -48.93 -8.37
C THR A 30 34.67 -49.13 -8.44
N ARG A 31 34.04 -48.67 -9.53
CA ARG A 31 32.58 -48.74 -9.70
C ARG A 31 32.03 -50.16 -9.58
N ALA A 32 32.68 -51.12 -10.23
CA ALA A 32 32.28 -52.53 -10.19
C ALA A 32 32.38 -53.12 -8.77
N ALA A 33 33.44 -52.78 -8.02
CA ALA A 33 33.62 -53.24 -6.65
C ALA A 33 32.57 -52.64 -5.70
N ILE A 34 32.23 -51.35 -5.88
CA ILE A 34 31.16 -50.69 -5.12
C ILE A 34 29.80 -51.33 -5.42
N ASP A 35 29.46 -51.52 -6.69
CA ASP A 35 28.16 -52.10 -7.07
C ASP A 35 28.03 -53.55 -6.57
N GLN A 36 29.11 -54.36 -6.62
CA GLN A 36 29.13 -55.70 -6.02
C GLN A 36 28.98 -55.68 -4.50
N ALA A 37 29.63 -54.73 -3.81
CA ALA A 37 29.52 -54.60 -2.36
C ALA A 37 28.11 -54.17 -1.94
N LEU A 38 27.51 -53.19 -2.63
CA LEU A 38 26.13 -52.75 -2.38
C LEU A 38 25.14 -53.89 -2.62
N LEU A 39 25.32 -54.70 -3.67
CA LEU A 39 24.48 -55.88 -3.92
C LEU A 39 24.55 -56.87 -2.76
N ARG A 40 25.75 -57.20 -2.28
CA ARG A 40 25.94 -58.11 -1.13
C ARG A 40 25.33 -57.55 0.15
N MET A 41 25.50 -56.26 0.44
CA MET A 41 24.93 -55.62 1.63
C MET A 41 23.40 -55.56 1.58
N MET A 42 22.83 -55.38 0.38
CA MET A 42 21.38 -55.43 0.17
C MET A 42 20.83 -56.85 0.36
N GLN A 43 21.50 -57.88 -0.17
CA GLN A 43 21.14 -59.29 0.04
C GLN A 43 21.25 -59.71 1.52
N ALA A 44 22.23 -59.19 2.24
CA ALA A 44 22.41 -59.40 3.67
C ALA A 44 21.44 -58.58 4.54
N GLY A 45 20.56 -57.75 3.94
CA GLY A 45 19.58 -56.94 4.68
C GLY A 45 20.19 -55.79 5.48
N VAL A 46 21.45 -55.40 5.23
CA VAL A 46 22.12 -54.29 5.94
C VAL A 46 21.67 -52.94 5.39
N ILE A 47 21.37 -52.88 4.10
CA ILE A 47 20.87 -51.69 3.43
C ILE A 47 19.60 -52.01 2.66
N VAL A 48 18.73 -51.02 2.54
CA VAL A 48 17.52 -51.09 1.70
C VAL A 48 17.60 -50.11 0.55
N ARG A 49 17.01 -50.49 -0.58
CA ARG A 49 16.93 -49.63 -1.75
C ARG A 49 15.75 -48.67 -1.60
N VAL A 50 16.02 -47.38 -1.46
CA VAL A 50 14.98 -46.35 -1.34
C VAL A 50 14.56 -45.77 -2.69
N ALA A 51 15.41 -45.82 -3.71
CA ALA A 51 14.99 -45.49 -5.08
C ALA A 51 15.96 -46.12 -6.09
N ARG A 52 15.74 -45.91 -7.39
CA ARG A 52 16.64 -46.44 -8.42
C ARG A 52 18.07 -45.91 -8.23
N GLY A 53 18.93 -46.74 -7.66
CA GLY A 53 20.34 -46.45 -7.38
C GLY A 53 20.54 -45.43 -6.25
N LEU A 54 19.64 -45.42 -5.27
CA LEU A 54 19.76 -44.76 -3.97
C LEU A 54 19.46 -45.79 -2.87
N TYR A 55 20.22 -45.74 -1.79
CA TYR A 55 20.21 -46.71 -0.71
C TYR A 55 20.17 -46.00 0.65
N ALA A 56 19.65 -46.68 1.67
CA ALA A 56 19.67 -46.27 3.06
C ALA A 56 19.98 -47.48 3.96
N LEU A 57 20.37 -47.25 5.20
CA LEU A 57 20.55 -48.33 6.19
C LEU A 57 19.20 -48.99 6.49
N ALA A 58 19.20 -50.33 6.60
CA ALA A 58 18.00 -51.06 6.96
C ALA A 58 17.56 -50.76 8.40
N GLY A 59 16.25 -50.72 8.65
CA GLY A 59 15.69 -50.44 9.97
C GLY A 59 15.62 -48.96 10.36
N GLN A 60 16.19 -48.06 9.56
CA GLN A 60 16.08 -46.61 9.78
C GLN A 60 14.88 -46.04 9.01
N SER A 61 14.09 -45.20 9.68
CA SER A 61 13.05 -44.40 9.01
C SER A 61 13.73 -43.28 8.22
N VAL A 62 13.34 -43.13 6.94
CA VAL A 62 13.91 -42.12 6.04
C VAL A 62 12.84 -41.11 5.70
N GLU A 63 13.07 -39.85 6.05
CA GLU A 63 12.13 -38.78 5.73
C GLU A 63 11.94 -38.64 4.21
N ALA A 64 10.68 -38.42 3.79
CA ALA A 64 10.30 -38.17 2.41
C ALA A 64 11.11 -37.02 1.77
N GLN A 65 11.41 -35.96 2.55
CA GLN A 65 12.20 -34.82 2.10
C GLN A 65 13.64 -35.20 1.74
N THR A 66 14.25 -36.10 2.52
CA THR A 66 15.62 -36.58 2.31
C THR A 66 15.71 -37.41 1.03
N VAL A 67 14.73 -38.30 0.82
CA VAL A 67 14.61 -39.04 -0.45
C VAL A 67 14.44 -38.07 -1.62
N ALA A 68 13.53 -37.10 -1.51
CA ALA A 68 13.25 -36.15 -2.59
C ALA A 68 14.50 -35.35 -3.00
N ARG A 69 15.28 -34.88 -2.03
CA ARG A 69 16.55 -34.18 -2.27
C ARG A 69 17.60 -35.09 -2.91
N ALA A 70 17.73 -36.33 -2.45
CA ALA A 70 18.69 -37.28 -3.00
C ALA A 70 18.37 -37.64 -4.46
N VAL A 71 17.07 -37.82 -4.79
CA VAL A 71 16.62 -38.02 -6.18
C VAL A 71 16.96 -36.79 -7.03
N ALA A 72 16.63 -35.59 -6.55
CA ALA A 72 16.87 -34.35 -7.28
C ALA A 72 18.36 -34.10 -7.56
N GLN A 73 19.22 -34.31 -6.55
CA GLN A 73 20.67 -34.16 -6.68
C GLN A 73 21.24 -35.13 -7.71
N LYS A 74 20.77 -36.38 -7.71
CA LYS A 74 21.19 -37.39 -8.68
C LYS A 74 20.85 -37.03 -10.12
N THR A 75 19.72 -36.36 -10.35
CA THR A 75 19.25 -35.98 -11.68
C THR A 75 19.61 -34.55 -12.08
N GLY A 76 20.24 -33.76 -11.20
CA GLY A 76 20.52 -32.35 -11.43
C GLY A 76 19.26 -31.47 -11.48
N GLU A 77 18.19 -31.89 -10.79
CA GLU A 77 16.91 -31.19 -10.74
C GLU A 77 16.77 -30.36 -9.46
N ARG A 78 15.86 -29.38 -9.46
CA ARG A 78 15.44 -28.66 -8.25
C ARG A 78 14.09 -29.21 -7.77
N VAL A 79 13.93 -29.31 -6.45
CA VAL A 79 12.69 -29.79 -5.82
C VAL A 79 12.21 -28.85 -4.72
N GLY A 80 10.90 -28.76 -4.57
CA GLY A 80 10.25 -28.11 -3.44
C GLY A 80 10.23 -29.00 -2.20
N LEU A 81 9.60 -28.52 -1.13
CA LEU A 81 9.43 -29.30 0.09
C LEU A 81 8.37 -30.41 -0.09
N ALA A 82 8.70 -31.63 0.29
CA ALA A 82 7.76 -32.74 0.40
C ALA A 82 6.81 -32.51 1.60
N PRO A 83 5.48 -32.73 1.47
CA PRO A 83 4.54 -32.58 2.57
C PRO A 83 4.99 -33.39 3.79
N ASN A 84 4.75 -32.87 5.00
CA ASN A 84 4.91 -33.66 6.21
C ASN A 84 3.69 -34.57 6.28
N ALA A 85 3.87 -35.86 6.04
CA ALA A 85 2.79 -36.82 6.18
C ALA A 85 3.34 -38.16 6.67
N GLU A 86 2.45 -38.98 7.21
CA GLU A 86 2.76 -40.26 7.80
C GLU A 86 3.29 -41.26 6.73
N PRO A 87 3.95 -42.35 7.14
CA PRO A 87 4.32 -43.44 6.24
C PRO A 87 3.11 -43.93 5.44
N HIS A 88 3.28 -44.17 4.13
CA HIS A 88 2.26 -44.65 3.16
C HIS A 88 1.41 -43.61 2.42
N ASP A 89 1.58 -42.32 2.70
CA ASP A 89 0.90 -41.27 1.91
C ASP A 89 1.50 -41.06 0.51
N GLU A 90 0.64 -40.65 -0.42
CA GLU A 90 1.03 -40.21 -1.75
C GLU A 90 1.44 -38.73 -1.71
N LEU A 91 2.75 -38.49 -1.72
CA LEU A 91 3.33 -37.18 -1.47
C LEU A 91 3.66 -36.48 -2.78
N VAL A 92 2.94 -35.40 -3.09
CA VAL A 92 3.23 -34.57 -4.28
C VAL A 92 4.39 -33.63 -4.01
N VAL A 93 5.48 -33.79 -4.75
CA VAL A 93 6.69 -32.97 -4.66
C VAL A 93 6.88 -32.15 -5.94
N PRO A 94 6.88 -30.81 -5.87
CA PRO A 94 7.20 -29.98 -7.03
C PRO A 94 8.64 -30.21 -7.49
N THR A 95 8.85 -30.44 -8.79
CA THR A 95 10.20 -30.56 -9.40
C THR A 95 10.34 -29.68 -10.63
N SER A 96 11.57 -29.24 -10.93
CA SER A 96 11.92 -28.63 -12.22
C SER A 96 12.09 -29.66 -13.35
N GLY A 97 12.24 -30.94 -13.01
CA GLY A 97 12.43 -32.04 -13.95
C GLY A 97 11.13 -32.67 -14.44
N VAL A 98 11.24 -33.86 -15.03
CA VAL A 98 10.12 -34.60 -15.60
C VAL A 98 9.24 -35.18 -14.49
N SER A 99 7.92 -35.09 -14.63
CA SER A 99 6.97 -35.70 -13.71
C SER A 99 7.15 -37.21 -13.65
N ARG A 100 7.22 -37.79 -12.45
CA ARG A 100 7.42 -39.23 -12.24
C ARG A 100 7.07 -39.64 -10.82
N THR A 101 6.75 -40.92 -10.64
CA THR A 101 6.50 -41.49 -9.32
C THR A 101 7.68 -42.33 -8.86
N VAL A 102 8.12 -42.14 -7.61
CA VAL A 102 9.19 -42.89 -6.97
C VAL A 102 8.63 -43.50 -5.68
N LYS A 103 8.58 -44.83 -5.62
CA LYS A 103 8.29 -45.56 -4.38
C LYS A 103 9.57 -45.64 -3.56
N ALA A 104 9.56 -45.11 -2.34
CA ALA A 104 10.75 -44.95 -1.52
C ALA A 104 10.48 -45.07 -0.03
N GLY A 105 11.16 -46.00 0.64
CA GLY A 105 11.20 -46.06 2.11
C GLY A 105 9.82 -46.15 2.79
N GLY A 106 8.83 -46.77 2.14
CA GLY A 106 7.44 -46.82 2.63
C GLY A 106 6.53 -45.68 2.15
N HIS A 107 7.08 -44.65 1.47
CA HIS A 107 6.32 -43.56 0.88
C HIS A 107 6.21 -43.69 -0.66
N THR A 108 5.16 -43.11 -1.23
CA THR A 108 5.05 -42.93 -2.69
C THR A 108 5.21 -41.45 -3.02
N LEU A 109 6.37 -41.07 -3.56
CA LEU A 109 6.65 -39.67 -3.95
C LEU A 109 6.23 -39.44 -5.40
N GLN A 110 5.23 -38.60 -5.61
CA GLN A 110 4.86 -38.11 -6.94
C GLN A 110 5.58 -36.79 -7.23
N PHE A 111 6.64 -36.85 -8.05
CA PHE A 111 7.27 -35.64 -8.57
C PHE A 111 6.38 -35.03 -9.65
N ARG A 112 5.94 -33.79 -9.45
CA ARG A 112 5.14 -33.04 -10.41
C ARG A 112 5.95 -31.90 -11.00
N ARG A 113 6.14 -31.94 -12.32
CA ARG A 113 6.83 -30.88 -13.05
C ARG A 113 6.12 -29.54 -12.88
N MET A 114 6.87 -28.53 -12.48
CA MET A 114 6.40 -27.14 -12.37
C MET A 114 7.47 -26.17 -12.90
N SER A 115 7.09 -24.91 -13.10
CA SER A 115 8.05 -23.86 -13.45
C SER A 115 9.04 -23.62 -12.31
N GLN A 116 10.26 -23.15 -12.62
CA GLN A 116 11.28 -22.87 -11.60
C GLN A 116 10.75 -21.94 -10.50
N ARG A 117 9.93 -20.95 -10.87
CA ARG A 117 9.25 -20.03 -9.94
C ARG A 117 8.36 -20.75 -8.92
N LYS A 118 7.56 -21.73 -9.37
CA LYS A 118 6.69 -22.54 -8.49
C LYS A 118 7.51 -23.50 -7.60
N VAL A 119 8.59 -24.05 -8.13
CA VAL A 119 9.50 -24.91 -7.36
C VAL A 119 10.21 -24.11 -6.27
N GLN A 120 10.68 -22.90 -6.58
CA GLN A 120 11.26 -21.98 -5.60
C GLN A 120 10.24 -21.56 -4.54
N LEU A 121 9.01 -21.24 -4.95
CA LEU A 121 7.93 -20.94 -4.02
C LEU A 121 7.68 -22.12 -3.06
N ALA A 122 7.66 -23.36 -3.58
CA ALA A 122 7.48 -24.56 -2.76
C ALA A 122 8.67 -24.90 -1.83
N SER A 123 9.76 -24.15 -1.85
CA SER A 123 10.94 -24.43 -1.00
C SER A 123 10.76 -24.06 0.47
N SER A 124 9.68 -23.33 0.82
CA SER A 124 9.34 -22.98 2.20
C SER A 124 7.93 -23.45 2.57
N PRO A 125 7.63 -23.68 3.87
CA PRO A 125 6.29 -24.06 4.30
C PRO A 125 5.21 -23.05 3.90
N LYS A 126 5.47 -21.75 4.09
CA LYS A 126 4.57 -20.66 3.68
C LYS A 126 4.38 -20.62 2.16
N GLY A 127 5.46 -20.77 1.41
CA GLY A 127 5.39 -20.79 -0.05
C GLY A 127 4.62 -22.01 -0.59
N ARG A 128 4.61 -23.16 0.10
CA ARG A 128 3.70 -24.26 -0.25
C ARG A 128 2.23 -23.88 -0.10
N VAL A 129 1.87 -23.18 0.98
CA VAL A 129 0.50 -22.67 1.18
C VAL A 129 0.14 -21.70 0.04
N LEU A 130 1.06 -20.83 -0.37
CA LEU A 130 0.83 -19.98 -1.54
C LEU A 130 0.69 -20.76 -2.85
N LEU A 131 1.46 -21.84 -3.02
CA LEU A 131 1.37 -22.71 -4.19
C LEU A 131 0.04 -23.47 -4.25
N THR A 132 -0.51 -23.92 -3.11
CA THR A 132 -1.83 -24.57 -3.08
C THR A 132 -2.93 -23.58 -3.46
N LEU A 133 -2.91 -22.36 -2.91
CA LEU A 133 -3.82 -21.28 -3.32
C LEU A 133 -3.68 -20.96 -4.82
N TRP A 134 -2.45 -20.82 -5.32
CA TRP A 134 -2.24 -20.56 -6.75
C TRP A 134 -2.83 -21.69 -7.63
N ASN A 135 -2.61 -22.96 -7.27
CA ASN A 135 -3.08 -24.07 -8.10
C ASN A 135 -4.62 -24.23 -8.11
N ARG A 136 -5.33 -23.79 -7.06
CA ARG A 136 -6.81 -23.70 -7.08
C ARG A 136 -7.32 -22.60 -8.00
N GLY A 137 -6.57 -21.51 -8.10
CA GLY A 137 -6.89 -20.40 -9.00
C GLY A 137 -7.99 -19.46 -8.46
N VAL A 138 -8.24 -18.37 -9.19
CA VAL A 138 -9.06 -17.26 -8.72
C VAL A 138 -10.56 -17.60 -8.60
N ALA A 139 -11.07 -18.50 -9.43
CA ALA A 139 -12.49 -18.83 -9.48
C ALA A 139 -12.95 -19.71 -8.29
N GLU A 140 -12.04 -20.50 -7.73
CA GLU A 140 -12.35 -21.47 -6.68
C GLU A 140 -11.95 -21.01 -5.27
N LEU A 141 -11.41 -19.79 -5.14
CA LEU A 141 -10.93 -19.25 -3.87
C LEU A 141 -11.83 -18.15 -3.32
N THR A 142 -12.20 -18.30 -2.05
CA THR A 142 -12.88 -17.25 -1.28
C THR A 142 -11.89 -16.41 -0.48
N THR A 143 -12.26 -15.16 -0.20
CA THR A 143 -11.47 -14.24 0.65
C THR A 143 -11.22 -14.81 2.05
N THR A 144 -12.18 -15.56 2.59
CA THR A 144 -12.09 -16.25 3.88
C THR A 144 -11.01 -17.33 3.90
N GLU A 145 -10.91 -18.14 2.85
CA GLU A 145 -9.87 -19.18 2.77
C GLU A 145 -8.47 -18.59 2.65
N ILE A 146 -8.33 -17.53 1.83
CA ILE A 146 -7.05 -16.81 1.69
C ILE A 146 -6.65 -16.20 3.04
N LYS A 147 -7.60 -15.58 3.74
CA LYS A 147 -7.36 -15.01 5.06
C LYS A 147 -6.96 -16.09 6.07
N GLN A 148 -7.72 -17.18 6.18
CA GLN A 148 -7.39 -18.28 7.10
C GLN A 148 -5.98 -18.84 6.86
N ALA A 149 -5.56 -18.90 5.59
CA ALA A 149 -4.23 -19.39 5.24
C ALA A 149 -3.08 -18.40 5.53
N THR A 150 -3.37 -17.09 5.64
CA THR A 150 -2.33 -16.03 5.64
C THR A 150 -2.47 -14.98 6.74
N VAL A 151 -3.49 -15.05 7.60
CA VAL A 151 -3.80 -14.01 8.59
C VAL A 151 -2.69 -13.79 9.61
N ASP A 152 -1.99 -14.85 10.01
CA ASP A 152 -0.92 -14.80 11.01
C ASP A 152 0.44 -14.40 10.41
N TRP A 153 0.47 -14.05 9.12
CA TRP A 153 1.72 -13.76 8.44
C TRP A 153 2.04 -12.26 8.52
N PRO A 154 3.23 -11.89 9.01
CA PRO A 154 3.72 -10.52 8.91
C PRO A 154 3.74 -10.06 7.45
N GLN A 155 3.51 -8.76 7.24
CA GLN A 155 3.52 -8.15 5.91
C GLN A 155 4.84 -8.43 5.16
N GLY A 156 5.99 -8.30 5.84
CA GLY A 156 7.30 -8.55 5.24
C GLY A 156 7.47 -9.97 4.71
N ASP A 157 6.80 -10.96 5.32
CA ASP A 157 6.83 -12.34 4.82
C ASP A 157 6.04 -12.46 3.51
N ILE A 158 4.90 -11.79 3.39
CA ILE A 158 4.10 -11.77 2.17
C ILE A 158 4.87 -11.07 1.04
N ASP A 159 5.51 -9.95 1.35
CA ASP A 159 6.29 -9.15 0.41
C ASP A 159 7.48 -9.94 -0.15
N SER A 160 8.11 -10.78 0.67
CA SER A 160 9.20 -11.68 0.23
C SER A 160 8.79 -12.63 -0.90
N PHE A 161 7.50 -12.95 -1.01
CA PHE A 161 6.95 -13.80 -2.06
C PHE A 161 6.35 -13.04 -3.24
N ALA A 162 6.29 -11.70 -3.22
CA ALA A 162 5.66 -10.89 -4.26
C ALA A 162 6.23 -11.18 -5.66
N GLY A 163 7.55 -11.37 -5.76
CA GLY A 163 8.23 -11.75 -7.01
C GLY A 163 7.96 -13.19 -7.46
N LEU A 164 7.47 -14.07 -6.59
CA LEU A 164 7.25 -15.50 -6.86
C LEU A 164 5.78 -15.87 -7.14
N ILE A 165 4.82 -15.05 -6.72
CA ILE A 165 3.39 -15.30 -6.92
C ILE A 165 2.77 -14.43 -8.02
N PRO A 166 1.66 -14.85 -8.66
CA PRO A 166 0.92 -13.99 -9.57
C PRO A 166 0.41 -12.71 -8.89
N ALA A 167 0.34 -11.61 -9.64
CA ALA A 167 -0.15 -10.33 -9.14
C ALA A 167 -1.55 -10.42 -8.52
N TRP A 168 -2.45 -11.22 -9.13
CA TRP A 168 -3.81 -11.41 -8.61
C TRP A 168 -3.81 -12.03 -7.20
N LEU A 169 -2.91 -12.98 -6.93
CA LEU A 169 -2.85 -13.67 -5.64
C LEU A 169 -2.26 -12.75 -4.58
N TYR A 170 -1.22 -11.99 -4.93
CA TYR A 170 -0.67 -10.97 -4.06
C TYR A 170 -1.73 -9.95 -3.64
N VAL A 171 -2.45 -9.37 -4.61
CA VAL A 171 -3.53 -8.40 -4.35
C VAL A 171 -4.64 -9.02 -3.51
N ALA A 172 -5.04 -10.26 -3.80
CA ALA A 172 -6.08 -10.96 -3.03
C ALA A 172 -5.67 -11.17 -1.56
N ILE A 173 -4.41 -11.52 -1.29
CA ILE A 173 -3.88 -11.64 0.09
C ILE A 173 -3.91 -10.29 0.80
N GLN A 174 -3.40 -9.22 0.16
CA GLN A 174 -3.41 -7.87 0.73
C GLN A 174 -4.84 -7.43 1.09
N GLN A 175 -5.78 -7.66 0.19
CA GLN A 175 -7.20 -7.34 0.38
C GLN A 175 -7.87 -8.20 1.46
N SER A 176 -7.44 -9.45 1.63
CA SER A 176 -8.01 -10.37 2.62
C SER A 176 -7.51 -10.08 4.04
N ASN A 177 -6.24 -9.65 4.14
CA ASN A 177 -5.58 -9.31 5.41
C ASN A 177 -5.72 -7.83 5.79
N ALA A 178 -6.16 -6.97 4.87
CA ALA A 178 -6.38 -5.56 5.13
C ALA A 178 -7.30 -5.36 6.36
N PRO A 179 -6.96 -4.41 7.25
CA PRO A 179 -7.83 -4.08 8.36
C PRO A 179 -9.17 -3.59 7.81
N ARG A 180 -10.25 -4.01 8.48
CA ARG A 180 -11.61 -3.56 8.16
C ARG A 180 -11.68 -2.04 8.13
N LYS A 181 -12.37 -1.48 7.13
CA LYS A 181 -12.60 -0.05 7.01
C LYS A 181 -13.31 0.49 8.25
N SER A 182 -14.25 -0.27 8.83
CA SER A 182 -14.91 0.13 10.08
C SER A 182 -13.93 0.38 11.22
N VAL A 183 -12.94 -0.51 11.40
CA VAL A 183 -11.90 -0.38 12.41
C VAL A 183 -10.98 0.80 12.08
N LYS A 184 -10.54 0.93 10.82
CA LYS A 184 -9.71 2.05 10.36
C LYS A 184 -10.36 3.43 10.58
N LEU A 185 -11.67 3.50 10.42
CA LEU A 185 -12.47 4.72 10.59
C LEU A 185 -12.88 4.96 12.05
N GLY A 186 -12.53 4.06 12.97
CA GLY A 186 -12.92 4.15 14.38
C GLY A 186 -14.44 4.04 14.61
N LEU A 187 -15.16 3.34 13.73
CA LEU A 187 -16.61 3.19 13.83
C LEU A 187 -16.97 2.27 15.00
N SER A 188 -18.10 2.55 15.66
CA SER A 188 -18.57 1.76 16.80
C SER A 188 -19.11 0.38 16.38
N GLY A 189 -19.49 0.22 15.11
CA GLY A 189 -20.02 -1.02 14.55
C GLY A 189 -19.10 -1.64 13.51
N ALA A 190 -19.08 -2.97 13.44
CA ALA A 190 -18.40 -3.72 12.40
C ALA A 190 -19.24 -3.80 11.11
N TYR A 191 -19.55 -2.65 10.51
CA TYR A 191 -20.46 -2.53 9.35
C TYR A 191 -20.03 -3.32 8.11
N ASP A 192 -18.75 -3.68 8.03
CA ASP A 192 -18.08 -4.45 6.98
C ASP A 192 -17.65 -5.85 7.45
N TRP A 193 -18.21 -6.38 8.55
CA TRP A 193 -17.86 -7.71 9.08
C TRP A 193 -17.92 -8.83 8.03
N SER A 194 -18.98 -8.85 7.22
CA SER A 194 -19.18 -9.87 6.18
C SER A 194 -18.44 -9.59 4.87
N ASN A 195 -17.93 -8.37 4.67
CA ASN A 195 -17.17 -8.00 3.48
C ASN A 195 -16.26 -6.79 3.78
N PRO A 196 -15.01 -7.03 4.22
CA PRO A 196 -14.03 -5.96 4.48
C PRO A 196 -13.73 -5.08 3.25
N ASN A 197 -13.92 -5.62 2.04
CA ASN A 197 -13.68 -4.92 0.77
C ASN A 197 -14.94 -4.26 0.20
N MET A 198 -15.98 -4.07 1.02
CA MET A 198 -17.19 -3.39 0.63
C MET A 198 -16.89 -1.98 0.09
N ARG A 199 -17.58 -1.60 -1.00
CA ARG A 199 -17.51 -0.27 -1.61
C ARG A 199 -17.84 0.81 -0.58
N ASP A 200 -17.14 1.95 -0.66
CA ASP A 200 -17.32 3.07 0.28
C ASP A 200 -18.79 3.52 0.35
N ASP A 201 -19.47 3.63 -0.79
CA ASP A 201 -20.87 4.05 -0.85
C ASP A 201 -21.79 3.09 -0.07
N VAL A 202 -21.51 1.78 -0.14
CA VAL A 202 -22.30 0.75 0.56
C VAL A 202 -21.99 0.79 2.06
N LEU A 203 -20.72 0.98 2.44
CA LEU A 203 -20.34 1.17 3.83
C LEU A 203 -21.04 2.41 4.43
N ILE A 204 -20.98 3.54 3.71
CA ILE A 204 -21.64 4.78 4.11
C ILE A 204 -23.14 4.51 4.29
N GLY A 205 -23.81 3.88 3.32
CA GLY A 205 -25.23 3.53 3.40
C GLY A 205 -25.58 2.73 4.66
N LYS A 206 -24.83 1.66 4.94
CA LYS A 206 -25.05 0.81 6.13
C LYS A 206 -24.86 1.54 7.46
N VAL A 207 -23.92 2.48 7.53
CA VAL A 207 -23.70 3.30 8.73
C VAL A 207 -24.85 4.30 8.91
N LEU A 208 -25.28 4.97 7.84
CA LEU A 208 -26.39 5.93 7.87
C LEU A 208 -27.70 5.27 8.32
N GLU A 209 -27.94 4.01 7.92
CA GLU A 209 -29.12 3.23 8.32
C GLU A 209 -29.20 2.97 9.84
N LYS A 210 -28.07 3.04 10.56
CA LYS A 210 -27.98 2.69 11.97
C LYS A 210 -28.11 3.88 12.91
N HIS A 211 -28.26 5.09 12.36
CA HIS A 211 -28.56 6.34 13.06
C HIS A 211 -27.62 6.70 14.22
N LYS A 212 -26.39 6.16 14.25
CA LYS A 212 -25.40 6.50 15.27
C LYS A 212 -24.66 7.77 14.90
N PHE A 213 -24.87 8.85 15.64
CA PHE A 213 -24.35 10.16 15.30
C PHE A 213 -22.82 10.19 15.18
N GLU A 214 -22.11 9.55 16.11
CA GLU A 214 -20.65 9.51 16.16
C GLU A 214 -20.05 8.85 14.92
N ASP A 215 -20.68 7.78 14.44
CA ASP A 215 -20.23 7.06 13.25
C ASP A 215 -20.53 7.84 11.96
N VAL A 216 -21.68 8.53 11.90
CA VAL A 216 -21.99 9.45 10.79
C VAL A 216 -21.02 10.63 10.76
N ALA A 217 -20.64 11.17 11.92
CA ALA A 217 -19.65 12.23 12.04
C ALA A 217 -18.26 11.75 11.56
N ARG A 218 -17.80 10.59 12.02
CA ARG A 218 -16.54 9.96 11.56
C ARG A 218 -16.49 9.75 10.05
N LEU A 219 -17.59 9.30 9.44
CA LEU A 219 -17.69 9.22 7.97
C LEU A 219 -17.57 10.59 7.31
N CYS A 220 -18.23 11.62 7.85
CA CYS A 220 -18.15 12.97 7.31
C CYS A 220 -16.76 13.58 7.43
N PHE A 221 -16.02 13.28 8.51
CA PHE A 221 -14.63 13.71 8.68
C PHE A 221 -13.69 13.03 7.69
N PHE A 222 -13.86 11.73 7.45
CA PHE A 222 -12.96 10.97 6.58
C PHE A 222 -13.27 11.15 5.08
N TYR A 223 -14.54 11.07 4.68
CA TYR A 223 -14.97 11.12 3.28
C TYR A 223 -15.40 12.51 2.80
N GLY A 224 -15.62 13.43 3.74
CA GLY A 224 -16.20 14.74 3.48
C GLY A 224 -17.73 14.70 3.46
N VAL A 225 -18.33 15.75 4.03
CA VAL A 225 -19.79 15.97 4.02
C VAL A 225 -20.40 15.91 2.61
N PRO A 226 -19.79 16.46 1.54
CA PRO A 226 -20.36 16.38 0.20
C PRO A 226 -20.52 14.95 -0.32
N LYS A 227 -19.54 14.07 -0.09
CA LYS A 227 -19.60 12.66 -0.51
C LYS A 227 -20.69 11.92 0.26
N VAL A 228 -20.76 12.09 1.58
CA VAL A 228 -21.78 11.44 2.42
C VAL A 228 -23.20 11.91 2.04
N LYS A 229 -23.40 13.21 1.79
CA LYS A 229 -24.69 13.76 1.30
C LYS A 229 -25.08 13.17 -0.06
N ARG A 230 -24.12 12.97 -0.96
CA ARG A 230 -24.36 12.37 -2.28
C ARG A 230 -24.84 10.92 -2.15
N VAL A 231 -24.20 10.12 -1.30
CA VAL A 231 -24.61 8.74 -1.03
C VAL A 231 -25.98 8.71 -0.36
N PHE A 232 -26.21 9.57 0.64
CA PHE A 232 -27.49 9.68 1.33
C PHE A 232 -28.67 9.96 0.37
N LYS A 233 -28.48 10.81 -0.65
CA LYS A 233 -29.50 11.09 -1.66
C LYS A 233 -29.79 9.91 -2.59
N ARG A 234 -28.80 9.07 -2.86
CA ARG A 234 -28.89 7.93 -3.79
C ARG A 234 -29.45 6.67 -3.14
N CYS A 235 -29.29 6.52 -1.84
CA CYS A 235 -29.81 5.36 -1.11
C CYS A 235 -31.31 5.52 -0.78
N GLU A 236 -32.05 4.43 -0.92
CA GLU A 236 -33.44 4.37 -0.49
C GLU A 236 -33.50 4.10 1.02
N PHE A 237 -33.99 5.07 1.77
CA PHE A 237 -34.14 5.00 3.22
C PHE A 237 -35.58 5.24 3.61
N GLY A 238 -36.05 4.55 4.65
CA GLY A 238 -37.34 4.81 5.28
C GLY A 238 -37.45 6.24 5.85
N GLN A 239 -38.69 6.69 6.06
CA GLN A 239 -38.99 8.07 6.47
C GLN A 239 -38.24 8.51 7.74
N MET A 240 -38.18 7.63 8.74
CA MET A 240 -37.45 7.86 10.00
C MET A 240 -35.94 8.07 9.76
N THR A 241 -35.31 7.16 9.01
CA THR A 241 -33.88 7.26 8.68
C THR A 241 -33.56 8.56 7.94
N ARG A 242 -34.40 8.95 6.98
CA ARG A 242 -34.21 10.21 6.24
C ARG A 242 -34.28 11.42 7.16
N ALA A 243 -35.27 11.46 8.06
CA ALA A 243 -35.42 12.56 9.01
C ALA A 243 -34.22 12.66 9.98
N CYS A 244 -33.84 11.54 10.59
CA CYS A 244 -32.71 11.48 11.52
C CYS A 244 -31.39 11.88 10.86
N VAL A 245 -31.06 11.27 9.71
CA VAL A 245 -29.78 11.52 9.02
C VAL A 245 -29.73 12.94 8.44
N THR A 246 -30.84 13.48 7.93
CA THR A 246 -30.89 14.89 7.46
C THR A 246 -30.56 15.86 8.59
N ARG A 247 -31.17 15.66 9.77
CA ARG A 247 -30.86 16.45 10.97
C ARG A 247 -29.39 16.31 11.38
N MET A 248 -28.86 15.08 11.41
CA MET A 248 -27.46 14.81 11.77
C MET A 248 -26.49 15.48 10.80
N LEU A 249 -26.67 15.32 9.49
CA LEU A 249 -25.84 15.94 8.46
C LEU A 249 -25.93 17.46 8.50
N GLY A 250 -27.10 18.02 8.83
CA GLY A 250 -27.29 19.44 9.09
C GLY A 250 -26.47 19.91 10.28
N ASN A 251 -26.54 19.21 11.42
CA ASN A 251 -25.78 19.53 12.62
C ASN A 251 -24.27 19.36 12.42
N ILE A 252 -23.83 18.33 11.70
CA ILE A 252 -22.42 18.11 11.35
C ILE A 252 -21.94 19.21 10.40
N SER A 253 -22.74 19.60 9.40
CA SER A 253 -22.39 20.71 8.50
C SER A 253 -22.28 22.02 9.30
N LYS A 254 -23.25 22.33 10.16
CA LYS A 254 -23.22 23.51 11.04
C LYS A 254 -22.04 23.46 12.00
N GLY A 255 -21.74 22.30 12.60
CA GLY A 255 -20.61 22.09 13.48
C GLY A 255 -19.28 22.25 12.77
N LEU A 256 -19.14 21.72 11.55
CA LEU A 256 -17.94 21.90 10.73
C LEU A 256 -17.79 23.33 10.21
N SER A 257 -18.89 23.98 9.84
CA SER A 257 -18.90 25.40 9.47
C SER A 257 -18.66 26.31 10.67
N ALA A 258 -19.09 25.91 11.87
CA ALA A 258 -18.80 26.58 13.14
C ALA A 258 -17.40 26.25 13.66
N ILE A 259 -16.81 25.12 13.28
CA ILE A 259 -15.38 24.85 13.43
C ILE A 259 -14.63 25.67 12.39
N GLN A 260 -15.11 25.87 11.17
CA GLN A 260 -14.46 26.77 10.20
C GLN A 260 -14.58 28.24 10.60
N ALA A 261 -15.73 28.65 11.18
CA ALA A 261 -15.97 30.00 11.69
C ALA A 261 -15.39 30.23 13.10
N GLY A 262 -15.36 29.19 13.93
CA GLY A 262 -14.70 29.14 15.26
C GLY A 262 -13.21 28.84 15.18
N ASN A 263 -12.74 28.33 14.04
CA ASN A 263 -11.35 28.40 13.56
C ASN A 263 -11.02 29.79 13.00
N ALA A 264 -11.83 30.82 13.31
CA ALA A 264 -11.23 32.14 13.56
C ALA A 264 -10.20 32.08 14.71
N GLY A 265 -10.32 31.13 15.64
CA GLY A 265 -9.31 30.79 16.65
C GLY A 265 -8.20 29.85 16.17
N ASP A 266 -8.34 29.28 14.97
CA ASP A 266 -7.32 28.49 14.28
C ASP A 266 -7.05 29.11 12.90
N ARG A 267 -6.94 30.46 12.86
CA ARG A 267 -5.84 31.03 12.08
C ARG A 267 -4.63 30.24 12.54
N PRO A 268 -3.83 29.61 11.65
CA PRO A 268 -2.63 28.93 12.09
C PRO A 268 -1.91 29.92 13.01
N ARG A 269 -1.58 29.53 14.25
CA ARG A 269 -1.02 30.47 15.26
C ARG A 269 0.05 31.37 14.62
N LEU A 270 0.83 30.78 13.72
CA LEU A 270 1.70 31.38 12.71
C LEU A 270 1.15 32.66 12.01
N LYS A 271 -0.06 32.67 11.43
CA LYS A 271 -0.71 33.85 10.79
C LYS A 271 -1.05 34.95 11.80
N SER A 272 -1.58 34.59 12.97
CA SER A 272 -1.92 35.57 14.01
C SER A 272 -0.67 36.18 14.63
N ASP A 273 0.32 35.34 14.92
CA ASP A 273 1.59 35.72 15.51
C ASP A 273 2.44 36.53 14.52
N PHE A 274 2.44 36.16 13.24
CA PHE A 274 3.07 36.94 12.16
C PHE A 274 2.43 38.33 12.02
N LEU A 275 1.10 38.44 12.01
CA LEU A 275 0.45 39.76 11.90
C LEU A 275 0.71 40.64 13.13
N LYS A 276 0.93 40.04 14.30
CA LYS A 276 1.30 40.77 15.53
C LYS A 276 2.76 41.20 15.53
N SER A 277 3.66 40.40 14.95
CA SER A 277 5.10 40.70 14.87
C SER A 277 5.51 41.48 13.62
N SER A 278 4.62 41.59 12.62
CA SER A 278 4.87 42.33 11.38
C SER A 278 5.16 43.81 11.67
N PRO A 279 6.14 44.42 10.98
CA PRO A 279 6.42 45.84 11.10
C PRO A 279 5.17 46.68 10.87
N LYS A 280 4.95 47.65 11.74
CA LYS A 280 3.89 48.63 11.62
C LYS A 280 4.49 49.99 11.30
N LEU A 281 3.78 50.76 10.48
CA LEU A 281 4.16 52.10 10.07
C LEU A 281 3.33 53.11 10.88
N GLU A 282 4.02 53.99 11.59
CA GLU A 282 3.43 55.15 12.24
C GLU A 282 3.23 56.24 11.15
N ILE A 283 1.98 56.48 10.75
CA ILE A 283 1.69 57.44 9.67
C ILE A 283 1.76 58.89 10.17
N VAL A 284 1.35 59.13 11.42
CA VAL A 284 1.39 60.43 12.10
C VAL A 284 1.71 60.19 13.57
N LYS A 285 2.52 61.08 14.17
CA LYS A 285 2.88 61.00 15.58
C LYS A 285 1.63 61.00 16.47
N GLY A 286 1.39 59.90 17.18
CA GLY A 286 0.18 59.70 18.01
C GLY A 286 -1.07 59.24 17.25
N GLY A 287 -0.94 58.84 15.98
CA GLY A 287 -1.98 58.21 15.18
C GLY A 287 -2.09 56.70 15.43
N PHE A 288 -2.92 56.02 14.63
CA PHE A 288 -2.98 54.56 14.66
C PHE A 288 -1.95 53.94 13.70
N ASP A 289 -1.31 52.89 14.17
CA ASP A 289 -0.36 52.09 13.40
C ASP A 289 -1.05 51.37 12.23
N VAL A 290 -0.42 51.39 11.05
CA VAL A 290 -0.88 50.64 9.88
C VAL A 290 0.11 49.52 9.55
N LEU A 291 -0.41 48.38 9.10
CA LEU A 291 0.40 47.22 8.74
C LEU A 291 1.34 47.54 7.58
N GLY A 292 2.62 47.15 7.69
CA GLY A 292 3.59 47.28 6.62
C GLY A 292 3.26 46.41 5.39
N LEU A 293 3.94 46.70 4.27
CA LEU A 293 3.67 46.07 2.96
C LEU A 293 3.85 44.55 2.98
N ASP A 294 4.85 44.01 3.69
CA ASP A 294 5.07 42.56 3.79
C ASP A 294 3.89 41.85 4.51
N GLY A 295 3.38 42.48 5.56
CA GLY A 295 2.19 42.01 6.26
C GLY A 295 0.96 42.05 5.37
N LEU A 296 0.82 43.10 4.55
CA LEU A 296 -0.27 43.24 3.59
C LEU A 296 -0.20 42.20 2.49
N LEU A 297 0.97 41.95 1.90
CA LEU A 297 1.20 40.91 0.90
C LEU A 297 0.82 39.54 1.43
N ALA A 298 1.33 39.16 2.60
CA ALA A 298 1.02 37.87 3.20
C ALA A 298 -0.49 37.74 3.46
N MET A 299 -1.14 38.78 3.99
CA MET A 299 -2.57 38.77 4.28
C MET A 299 -3.42 38.62 3.00
N LYS A 300 -3.06 39.32 1.93
CA LYS A 300 -3.79 39.28 0.66
C LYS A 300 -3.55 37.97 -0.10
N SER A 301 -2.34 37.41 0.00
CA SER A 301 -1.98 36.14 -0.64
C SER A 301 -2.75 34.94 -0.07
N ILE A 302 -3.16 35.01 1.20
CA ILE A 302 -3.86 33.92 1.88
C ILE A 302 -5.38 34.09 1.92
N VAL A 303 -5.90 35.32 1.94
CA VAL A 303 -7.35 35.55 2.06
C VAL A 303 -8.13 35.06 0.83
N VAL A 304 -7.47 34.99 -0.33
CA VAL A 304 -8.07 34.52 -1.59
C VAL A 304 -8.51 33.04 -1.56
N TYR A 305 -8.03 32.26 -0.59
CA TYR A 305 -8.46 30.87 -0.36
C TYR A 305 -9.71 30.77 0.51
N ASP A 306 -9.98 31.80 1.32
CA ASP A 306 -11.15 31.87 2.20
C ASP A 306 -12.35 32.51 1.47
N ARG A 307 -12.08 33.47 0.57
CA ARG A 307 -13.07 34.21 -0.22
C ARG A 307 -12.44 34.75 -1.49
N VAL A 308 -13.20 34.87 -2.57
CA VAL A 308 -12.69 35.39 -3.85
C VAL A 308 -13.32 36.75 -4.14
N ARG A 309 -12.56 37.83 -3.89
CA ARG A 309 -13.03 39.22 -4.02
C ARG A 309 -12.18 40.02 -4.99
N SER A 310 -12.82 40.82 -5.84
CA SER A 310 -12.16 41.72 -6.81
C SER A 310 -11.17 42.67 -6.11
N ARG A 311 -11.59 43.16 -4.94
CA ARG A 311 -10.83 43.73 -3.81
C ARG A 311 -9.41 43.22 -3.66
N ASP A 312 -9.36 41.99 -3.20
CA ASP A 312 -8.16 41.33 -2.71
C ASP A 312 -7.21 41.01 -3.89
N ILE A 313 -7.76 40.70 -5.06
CA ILE A 313 -6.98 40.46 -6.29
C ILE A 313 -6.37 41.77 -6.82
N PHE A 314 -7.12 42.88 -6.79
CA PHE A 314 -6.60 44.19 -7.17
C PHE A 314 -5.44 44.63 -6.27
N ASP A 315 -5.56 44.46 -4.95
CA ASP A 315 -4.49 44.80 -4.02
C ASP A 315 -3.21 43.99 -4.30
N LEU A 316 -3.34 42.70 -4.63
CA LEU A 316 -2.20 41.88 -5.06
C LEU A 316 -1.59 42.37 -6.37
N MET A 317 -2.41 42.87 -7.31
CA MET A 317 -1.89 43.48 -8.54
C MET A 317 -1.04 44.71 -8.21
N ILE A 318 -1.51 45.59 -7.32
CA ILE A 318 -0.75 46.78 -6.90
C ILE A 318 0.56 46.38 -6.22
N LEU A 319 0.52 45.39 -5.32
CA LEU A 319 1.73 44.92 -4.64
C LEU A 319 2.76 44.35 -5.62
N THR A 320 2.32 43.57 -6.62
CA THR A 320 3.24 42.98 -7.61
C THR A 320 3.69 43.96 -8.68
N ARG A 321 2.86 44.93 -9.05
CA ARG A 321 3.16 45.92 -10.10
C ARG A 321 3.97 47.11 -9.60
N ASP A 322 3.57 47.66 -8.45
CA ASP A 322 4.04 48.97 -7.99
C ASP A 322 5.00 48.85 -6.80
N HIS A 323 5.00 47.72 -6.07
CA HIS A 323 5.83 47.50 -4.88
C HIS A 323 6.88 46.39 -5.03
N GLY A 324 7.06 45.85 -6.23
CA GLY A 324 8.18 44.95 -6.56
C GLY A 324 8.05 43.52 -6.04
N TYR A 325 6.91 43.12 -5.47
CA TYR A 325 6.68 41.75 -5.03
C TYR A 325 6.50 40.79 -6.22
N THR A 326 6.99 39.56 -6.08
CA THR A 326 6.94 38.53 -7.11
C THR A 326 5.97 37.40 -6.77
N LEU A 327 5.65 36.55 -7.76
CA LEU A 327 4.89 35.33 -7.51
C LEU A 327 5.63 34.37 -6.55
N LYS A 328 6.98 34.39 -6.52
CA LYS A 328 7.75 33.60 -5.56
C LYS A 328 7.47 34.05 -4.12
N ASP A 329 7.35 35.37 -3.88
CA ASP A 329 7.05 35.92 -2.55
C ASP A 329 5.63 35.57 -2.09
N ILE A 330 4.68 35.63 -3.02
CA ILE A 330 3.29 35.21 -2.79
C ILE A 330 3.22 33.71 -2.45
N PHE A 331 3.89 32.86 -3.22
CA PHE A 331 3.91 31.41 -2.95
C PHE A 331 4.65 31.07 -1.66
N ALA A 332 5.70 31.80 -1.32
CA ALA A 332 6.37 31.67 -0.02
C ALA A 332 5.43 32.03 1.13
N ALA A 333 4.63 33.10 1.00
CA ALA A 333 3.63 33.46 2.00
C ALA A 333 2.51 32.40 2.11
N ILE A 334 2.06 31.84 0.99
CA ILE A 334 1.08 30.75 0.96
C ILE A 334 1.63 29.51 1.67
N ASP A 335 2.85 29.08 1.35
CA ASP A 335 3.46 27.91 1.97
C ASP A 335 3.73 28.13 3.47
N ALA A 336 4.13 29.33 3.87
CA ALA A 336 4.40 29.65 5.27
C ALA A 336 3.12 29.68 6.13
N TYR A 337 1.99 30.14 5.58
CA TYR A 337 0.83 30.53 6.39
C TYR A 337 -0.49 29.82 6.05
N GLN A 338 -0.60 29.05 4.96
CA GLN A 338 -1.78 28.22 4.71
C GLN A 338 -1.69 26.85 5.41
N PRO A 339 -2.81 26.29 5.92
CA PRO A 339 -2.84 24.91 6.37
C PRO A 339 -2.60 23.97 5.18
N ILE A 340 -2.08 22.77 5.47
CA ILE A 340 -1.63 21.77 4.46
C ILE A 340 -2.65 21.57 3.31
N ARG A 341 -3.95 21.58 3.62
CA ARG A 341 -5.06 21.43 2.65
C ARG A 341 -5.22 22.57 1.63
N HIS A 342 -4.59 23.73 1.87
CA HIS A 342 -4.67 24.95 1.05
C HIS A 342 -3.29 25.46 0.61
N LYS A 343 -2.24 24.63 0.70
CA LYS A 343 -0.89 24.97 0.23
C LYS A 343 -0.70 24.82 -1.29
N ASP A 344 -1.80 24.68 -2.05
CA ASP A 344 -1.74 24.45 -3.49
C ASP A 344 -1.60 25.78 -4.26
N PRO A 345 -0.46 26.06 -4.92
CA PRO A 345 -0.26 27.28 -5.71
C PRO A 345 -1.19 27.37 -6.92
N GLU A 346 -1.67 26.24 -7.45
CA GLU A 346 -2.53 26.21 -8.63
C GLU A 346 -3.91 26.81 -8.36
N HIS A 347 -4.43 26.63 -7.13
CA HIS A 347 -5.65 27.31 -6.71
C HIS A 347 -5.50 28.84 -6.76
N PHE A 348 -4.39 29.37 -6.24
CA PHE A 348 -4.12 30.81 -6.29
C PHE A 348 -4.07 31.31 -7.74
N LYS A 349 -3.32 30.63 -8.62
CA LYS A 349 -3.23 30.98 -10.03
C LYS A 349 -4.61 31.00 -10.70
N CYS A 350 -5.45 30.01 -10.41
CA CYS A 350 -6.80 29.94 -10.98
C CYS A 350 -7.68 31.12 -10.56
N VAL A 351 -7.56 31.58 -9.31
CA VAL A 351 -8.26 32.77 -8.81
C VAL A 351 -7.77 34.04 -9.51
N VAL A 352 -6.46 34.30 -9.49
CA VAL A 352 -5.93 35.57 -9.99
C VAL A 352 -5.93 35.70 -11.51
N THR A 353 -6.12 34.58 -12.24
CA THR A 353 -6.26 34.57 -13.71
C THR A 353 -7.72 34.55 -14.20
N GLY A 354 -8.68 34.49 -13.26
CA GLY A 354 -10.12 34.50 -13.56
C GLY A 354 -10.69 33.16 -14.03
N LEU A 355 -9.97 32.04 -13.84
CA LEU A 355 -10.52 30.69 -14.05
C LEU A 355 -11.54 30.34 -12.96
N ILE A 356 -11.27 30.77 -11.73
CA ILE A 356 -12.26 30.78 -10.65
C ILE A 356 -12.87 32.19 -10.61
N PRO A 357 -14.19 32.33 -10.83
CA PRO A 357 -14.84 33.64 -10.80
C PRO A 357 -14.88 34.20 -9.38
N VAL A 358 -15.03 35.53 -9.27
CA VAL A 358 -15.30 36.20 -7.99
C VAL A 358 -16.62 35.72 -7.38
N ASP A 359 -16.72 35.77 -6.05
CA ASP A 359 -17.91 35.36 -5.31
C ASP A 359 -19.15 36.14 -5.76
N GLU A 360 -20.34 35.51 -5.73
CA GLU A 360 -21.62 36.16 -6.12
C GLU A 360 -21.91 37.45 -5.33
N ASN A 361 -21.42 37.52 -4.09
CA ASN A 361 -21.60 38.67 -3.21
C ASN A 361 -20.49 39.72 -3.36
N ASP A 362 -19.64 39.65 -4.40
CA ASP A 362 -18.54 40.58 -4.62
C ASP A 362 -19.02 42.03 -4.68
N GLU A 363 -18.34 42.88 -3.93
CA GLU A 363 -18.74 44.28 -3.77
C GLU A 363 -18.28 45.14 -4.94
N GLY A 364 -17.38 44.62 -5.78
CA GLY A 364 -16.76 45.34 -6.88
C GLY A 364 -15.98 46.59 -6.45
N PHE A 365 -15.70 47.42 -7.46
CA PHE A 365 -14.91 48.64 -7.35
C PHE A 365 -15.75 49.93 -7.24
N ALA A 366 -17.08 49.84 -7.41
CA ALA A 366 -17.96 51.00 -7.47
C ALA A 366 -17.94 51.84 -6.18
N SER A 367 -17.86 51.18 -5.03
CA SER A 367 -17.83 51.82 -3.70
C SER A 367 -16.57 52.67 -3.46
N ILE A 368 -15.46 52.35 -4.14
CA ILE A 368 -14.18 53.04 -3.99
C ILE A 368 -13.86 53.94 -5.19
N ARG A 369 -14.82 54.13 -6.11
CA ARG A 369 -14.70 54.97 -7.32
C ARG A 369 -13.46 54.65 -8.16
N LEU A 370 -13.03 53.39 -8.15
CA LEU A 370 -11.88 52.92 -8.91
C LEU A 370 -12.34 52.52 -10.32
N ASN A 371 -11.74 53.12 -11.35
CA ASN A 371 -12.05 52.84 -12.75
C ASN A 371 -11.08 51.81 -13.34
N VAL A 372 -11.10 50.59 -12.81
CA VAL A 372 -10.28 49.47 -13.27
C VAL A 372 -11.20 48.30 -13.59
N LYS A 373 -10.99 47.67 -14.75
CA LYS A 373 -11.74 46.47 -15.16
C LYS A 373 -11.05 45.20 -14.67
N MET A 374 -11.84 44.20 -14.27
CA MET A 374 -11.29 42.89 -13.88
C MET A 374 -10.44 42.26 -15.00
N ASP A 375 -10.80 42.48 -16.25
CA ASP A 375 -10.03 41.97 -17.40
C ASP A 375 -8.58 42.50 -17.43
N GLU A 376 -8.37 43.75 -17.00
CA GLU A 376 -7.03 44.34 -16.91
C GLU A 376 -6.21 43.66 -15.81
N ILE A 377 -6.86 43.37 -14.66
CA ILE A 377 -6.25 42.67 -13.53
C ILE A 377 -5.87 41.25 -13.91
N TYR A 378 -6.79 40.51 -14.54
CA TYR A 378 -6.52 39.15 -15.02
C TYR A 378 -5.44 39.12 -16.09
N THR A 379 -5.38 40.13 -16.97
CA THR A 379 -4.33 40.24 -17.98
C THR A 379 -2.95 40.40 -17.36
N HIS A 380 -2.83 41.24 -16.32
CA HIS A 380 -1.59 41.40 -15.55
C HIS A 380 -1.13 40.07 -14.93
N PHE A 381 -2.02 39.38 -14.23
CA PHE A 381 -1.65 38.11 -13.57
C PHE A 381 -1.38 36.98 -14.56
N LYS A 382 -2.11 36.89 -15.68
CA LYS A 382 -1.80 35.92 -16.75
C LYS A 382 -0.37 36.09 -17.26
N LYS A 383 0.05 37.35 -17.48
CA LYS A 383 1.44 37.63 -17.87
C LYS A 383 2.43 37.19 -16.79
N LEU A 384 2.21 37.58 -15.53
CA LEU A 384 3.09 37.20 -14.42
C LEU A 384 3.20 35.67 -14.23
N VAL A 385 2.08 34.95 -14.30
CA VAL A 385 2.05 33.49 -14.17
C VAL A 385 2.79 32.83 -15.33
N ASN A 386 2.57 33.27 -16.57
CA ASN A 386 3.28 32.75 -17.74
C ASN A 386 4.80 32.97 -17.61
N ASP A 387 5.23 34.18 -17.25
CA ASP A 387 6.64 34.53 -17.08
C ASP A 387 7.30 33.67 -15.98
N TYR A 388 6.57 33.44 -14.87
CA TYR A 388 7.02 32.57 -13.79
C TYR A 388 7.15 31.11 -14.22
N GLU A 389 6.15 30.56 -14.92
CA GLU A 389 6.15 29.16 -15.36
C GLU A 389 7.24 28.88 -16.40
N VAL A 390 7.45 29.80 -17.33
CA VAL A 390 8.57 29.73 -18.28
C VAL A 390 9.91 29.69 -17.54
N LYS A 391 10.08 30.55 -16.52
CA LYS A 391 11.31 30.58 -15.72
C LYS A 391 11.51 29.28 -14.93
N VAL A 392 10.46 28.74 -14.30
CA VAL A 392 10.52 27.44 -13.60
C VAL A 392 10.86 26.31 -14.55
N ALA A 393 10.28 26.28 -15.75
CA ALA A 393 10.59 25.28 -16.76
C ALA A 393 12.06 25.36 -17.23
N GLN A 394 12.59 26.57 -17.39
CA GLN A 394 14.01 26.80 -17.71
C GLN A 394 14.93 26.35 -16.58
N GLU A 395 14.60 26.67 -15.32
CA GLU A 395 15.34 26.25 -14.12
C GLU A 395 15.38 24.71 -14.01
N LEU A 396 14.24 24.03 -14.23
CA LEU A 396 14.15 22.56 -14.23
C LEU A 396 14.92 21.91 -15.38
N TRP A 397 14.88 22.51 -16.57
CA TRP A 397 15.62 22.04 -17.73
C TRP A 397 17.14 22.18 -17.55
N ALA A 398 17.60 23.30 -16.95
CA ALA A 398 19.00 23.52 -16.63
C ALA A 398 19.49 22.67 -15.44
N GLY A 399 18.58 22.28 -14.54
CA GLY A 399 18.86 21.46 -13.36
C GLY A 399 18.96 19.94 -13.59
N GLY A 400 18.56 19.46 -14.78
CA GLY A 400 18.82 18.11 -15.30
C GLY A 400 18.50 16.91 -14.37
N VAL A 401 17.29 16.32 -14.54
CA VAL A 401 16.83 14.99 -14.07
C VAL A 401 17.14 14.60 -12.61
#